data_AF-A0A5N6XZZ0-F1
#
_entry.id   AF-A0A5N6XZZ0-F1
#
_cell.length_a   1.000
_cell.length_b   1.000
_cell.length_c   1.000
_cell.angle_alpha   90.00
_cell.angle_beta   90.00
_cell.angle_gamma   90.00
#
_symmetry.space_group_name_H-M   'P 1'
#
loop_
_entity.id
_entity.type
_entity.pdbx_description
1 polymer ?
#
loop_
_entity_poly.entity_id
_entity_poly.type
_entity_poly.pdbx_seq_one_letter_code
_entity_poly.pdbx_strand_id
1 'polypeptide(L)'
;MTQGPYLLHFGPSIPKIDSLNVSFYADLGLLGYVDSNSRGALTGKASGLQPGFPAVIGLNNSDYQFWASADDYGIFTAKHIPSGTYEMALYQQEFAAATTTVSIKPGGATATQNIQATSTVITTKRNTIFQLGEYDGQPFEFLNGD
;
A
#
# COMPACT_ATOMS: atom_id res chain seq x y z
N MET A 1 9.78 10.19 -15.33
CA MET A 1 8.81 9.31 -14.67
C MET A 1 7.52 9.36 -15.46
N THR A 2 6.93 8.23 -15.81
CA THR A 2 5.67 8.16 -16.55
C THR A 2 4.53 8.04 -15.54
N GLN A 3 3.50 8.88 -15.68
CA GLN A 3 2.28 8.82 -14.86
C GLN A 3 1.21 8.02 -15.62
N GLY A 4 0.53 7.11 -14.93
CA GLY A 4 -0.52 6.26 -15.51
C GLY A 4 -0.11 4.79 -15.71
N PRO A 5 -0.78 4.05 -16.62
CA PRO A 5 -1.75 4.52 -17.61
C PRO A 5 -3.09 4.93 -16.99
N TYR A 6 -3.72 5.96 -17.56
CA TYR A 6 -5.07 6.38 -17.24
C TYR A 6 -5.96 6.18 -18.45
N LEU A 7 -7.17 5.67 -18.24
CA LEU A 7 -8.14 5.41 -19.31
C LEU A 7 -9.36 6.31 -19.12
N LEU A 8 -9.71 7.08 -20.15
CA LEU A 8 -10.97 7.82 -20.21
C LEU A 8 -11.95 7.00 -21.06
N HIS A 9 -13.01 6.48 -20.42
CA HIS A 9 -14.02 5.65 -21.07
C HIS A 9 -15.27 6.46 -21.43
N PHE A 10 -15.77 6.29 -22.65
CA PHE A 10 -17.08 6.80 -23.10
C PHE A 10 -17.97 5.61 -23.45
N GLY A 11 -19.04 5.42 -22.69
CA GLY A 11 -19.96 4.31 -22.89
C GLY A 11 -21.21 4.42 -22.01
N PRO A 12 -22.23 3.59 -22.27
CA PRO A 12 -23.49 3.63 -21.53
C PRO A 12 -23.39 3.03 -20.12
N SER A 13 -22.26 2.43 -19.75
CA SER A 13 -22.07 1.75 -18.46
C SER A 13 -20.66 1.98 -17.89
N ILE A 14 -20.53 1.77 -16.58
CA ILE A 14 -19.25 1.89 -15.87
C ILE A 14 -18.37 0.67 -16.20
N PRO A 15 -17.13 0.85 -16.71
CA PRO A 15 -16.24 -0.25 -17.01
C PRO A 15 -15.78 -0.95 -15.72
N LYS A 16 -15.61 -2.28 -15.78
CA LYS A 16 -15.00 -3.03 -14.68
C LYS A 16 -13.48 -2.96 -14.82
N ILE A 17 -12.79 -2.49 -13.79
CA ILE A 17 -11.33 -2.32 -13.82
C ILE A 17 -10.60 -3.64 -14.14
N ASP A 18 -11.06 -4.76 -13.59
CA ASP A 18 -10.49 -6.10 -13.81
C ASP A 18 -10.61 -6.59 -15.26
N SER A 19 -11.45 -5.96 -16.07
CA SER A 19 -11.62 -6.27 -17.49
C SER A 19 -10.73 -5.44 -18.42
N LEU A 20 -10.07 -4.39 -17.90
CA LEU A 20 -9.24 -3.50 -18.69
C LEU A 20 -7.84 -4.08 -18.85
N ASN A 21 -7.50 -4.47 -20.09
CA ASN A 21 -6.16 -4.89 -20.43
C ASN A 21 -5.38 -3.74 -21.09
N VAL A 22 -4.34 -3.26 -20.41
CA VAL A 22 -3.43 -2.21 -20.89
C VAL A 22 -2.05 -2.75 -21.28
N SER A 23 -1.89 -4.07 -21.45
CA SER A 23 -0.58 -4.69 -21.73
C SER A 23 0.05 -4.18 -23.03
N PHE A 24 -0.76 -3.76 -24.00
CA PHE A 24 -0.30 -3.23 -25.29
C PHE A 24 0.58 -1.97 -25.16
N TYR A 25 0.55 -1.27 -24.01
CA TYR A 25 1.45 -0.15 -23.74
C TYR A 25 2.93 -0.57 -23.81
N ALA A 26 3.25 -1.84 -23.54
CA ALA A 26 4.59 -2.38 -23.65
C ALA A 26 5.16 -2.33 -25.08
N ASP A 27 4.30 -2.38 -26.09
CA ASP A 27 4.70 -2.45 -27.50
C ASP A 27 4.80 -1.07 -28.16
N LEU A 28 4.43 0.00 -27.44
CA LEU A 28 4.35 1.37 -27.99
C LEU A 28 5.66 2.16 -27.90
N GLY A 29 6.71 1.62 -27.29
CA GLY A 29 8.00 2.31 -27.13
C GLY A 29 7.91 3.57 -26.26
N LEU A 30 6.99 3.59 -25.29
CA LEU A 30 6.73 4.75 -24.45
C LEU A 30 7.92 5.04 -23.53
N LEU A 31 8.43 6.26 -23.61
CA LEU A 31 9.51 6.71 -22.73
C LEU A 31 9.07 6.58 -21.26
N GLY A 32 9.91 5.91 -20.46
CA GLY A 32 9.68 5.73 -19.02
C GLY A 32 8.63 4.69 -18.64
N TYR A 33 8.03 3.99 -19.61
CA TYR A 33 7.17 2.84 -19.31
C TYR A 33 8.01 1.66 -18.80
N VAL A 34 7.66 1.16 -17.63
CA VAL A 34 8.27 -0.04 -17.03
C VAL A 34 7.36 -1.22 -17.30
N ASP A 35 7.85 -2.18 -18.08
CA ASP A 35 7.11 -3.38 -18.45
C ASP A 35 6.89 -4.35 -17.28
N SER A 36 6.11 -5.41 -17.51
CA SER A 36 5.83 -6.42 -16.50
C SER A 36 7.07 -7.23 -16.10
N ASN A 37 8.02 -7.43 -17.01
CA ASN A 37 9.26 -8.17 -16.75
C ASN A 37 10.19 -7.41 -15.80
N SER A 38 10.07 -6.09 -15.74
CA SER A 38 10.83 -5.22 -14.82
C SER A 38 10.12 -4.98 -13.50
N ARG A 39 8.99 -5.66 -13.26
CA ARG A 39 8.16 -5.55 -12.05
C ARG A 39 8.16 -6.86 -11.26
N GLY A 40 7.89 -6.75 -9.97
CA GLY A 40 7.70 -7.86 -9.05
C GLY A 40 6.48 -7.65 -8.16
N ALA A 41 6.46 -8.40 -7.07
CA ALA A 41 5.44 -8.32 -6.04
C ALA A 41 6.05 -8.38 -4.64
N LEU A 42 5.29 -7.93 -3.65
CA LEU A 42 5.57 -8.07 -2.24
C LEU A 42 4.39 -8.76 -1.56
N THR A 43 4.67 -9.76 -0.74
CA THR A 43 3.68 -10.35 0.18
C THR A 43 4.25 -10.41 1.58
N GLY A 44 3.38 -10.56 2.58
CA GLY A 44 3.78 -10.71 3.96
C GLY A 44 2.59 -10.64 4.90
N LYS A 45 2.92 -10.54 6.18
CA LYS A 45 1.98 -10.38 7.28
C LYS A 45 2.28 -9.10 8.07
N ALA A 46 1.27 -8.25 8.21
CA ALA A 46 1.21 -7.14 9.14
C ALA A 46 0.72 -7.62 10.51
N SER A 47 1.23 -7.02 11.59
CA SER A 47 0.87 -7.42 12.95
C SER A 47 1.11 -6.31 13.97
N GLY A 48 0.54 -6.45 15.17
CA GLY A 48 0.79 -5.53 16.30
C GLY A 48 -0.05 -4.25 16.29
N LEU A 49 -0.98 -4.10 15.34
CA LEU A 49 -1.96 -3.00 15.32
C LEU A 49 -3.09 -3.25 16.34
N GLN A 50 -3.81 -2.19 16.69
CA GLN A 50 -5.02 -2.32 17.50
C GLN A 50 -6.12 -3.03 16.69
N PRO A 51 -6.92 -3.92 17.32
CA PRO A 51 -8.03 -4.58 16.65
C PRO A 51 -9.05 -3.57 16.12
N GLY A 52 -9.69 -3.90 14.99
CA GLY A 52 -10.76 -3.08 14.41
C GLY A 52 -10.31 -2.01 13.40
N PHE A 53 -9.00 -1.79 13.26
CA PHE A 53 -8.45 -0.86 12.28
C PHE A 53 -7.83 -1.60 11.08
N PRO A 54 -8.21 -1.24 9.84
CA PRO A 54 -7.51 -1.63 8.62
C PRO A 54 -5.99 -1.45 8.70
N ALA A 55 -5.26 -2.43 8.18
CA ALA A 55 -3.82 -2.36 8.00
C ALA A 55 -3.50 -1.97 6.56
N VAL A 56 -2.73 -0.90 6.36
CA VAL A 56 -2.29 -0.46 5.03
C VAL A 56 -0.77 -0.50 4.97
N ILE A 57 -0.24 -1.12 3.90
CA ILE A 57 1.19 -1.18 3.62
C ILE A 57 1.46 -0.14 2.55
N GLY A 58 2.26 0.88 2.88
CA GLY A 58 2.80 1.83 1.92
C GLY A 58 4.19 1.42 1.47
N LEU A 59 4.51 1.64 0.19
CA LEU A 59 5.82 1.46 -0.39
C LEU A 59 6.19 2.73 -1.15
N ASN A 60 7.36 3.31 -0.88
CA ASN A 60 7.83 4.46 -1.65
C ASN A 60 9.36 4.46 -1.81
N ASN A 61 9.82 5.08 -2.89
CA ASN A 61 11.21 5.51 -3.07
C ASN A 61 11.22 6.84 -3.84
N SER A 62 12.37 7.25 -4.38
CA SER A 62 12.48 8.48 -5.17
C SER A 62 11.65 8.49 -6.45
N ASP A 63 11.28 7.32 -6.97
CA ASP A 63 10.71 7.16 -8.31
C ASP A 63 9.26 6.67 -8.32
N TYR A 64 8.83 5.92 -7.29
CA TYR A 64 7.51 5.30 -7.30
C TYR A 64 6.91 5.19 -5.90
N GLN A 65 5.57 5.11 -5.87
CA GLN A 65 4.79 4.81 -4.68
C GLN A 65 3.71 3.77 -4.98
N PHE A 66 3.47 2.86 -4.04
CA PHE A 66 2.45 1.80 -4.11
C PHE A 66 1.86 1.54 -2.74
N TRP A 67 0.72 0.87 -2.70
CA TRP A 67 0.12 0.41 -1.44
C TRP A 67 -0.64 -0.89 -1.62
N ALA A 68 -0.88 -1.58 -0.51
CA ALA A 68 -1.82 -2.68 -0.42
C ALA A 68 -2.47 -2.71 0.97
N SER A 69 -3.76 -3.01 1.01
CA SER A 69 -4.45 -3.33 2.26
C SER A 69 -4.14 -4.78 2.65
N ALA A 70 -3.98 -5.02 3.95
CA ALA A 70 -3.98 -6.38 4.47
C ALA A 70 -5.40 -6.86 4.72
N ASP A 71 -5.61 -8.18 4.67
CA ASP A 71 -6.85 -8.81 5.10
C ASP A 71 -6.99 -8.80 6.64
N ASP A 72 -8.11 -9.35 7.13
CA ASP A 72 -8.41 -9.44 8.57
C ASP A 72 -7.37 -10.27 9.37
N TYR A 73 -6.56 -11.08 8.69
CA TYR A 73 -5.46 -11.86 9.27
C TYR A 73 -4.11 -11.17 9.15
N GLY A 74 -4.09 -9.94 8.62
CA GLY A 74 -2.90 -9.14 8.35
C GLY A 74 -2.13 -9.57 7.13
N ILE A 75 -2.64 -10.47 6.28
CA ILE A 75 -1.95 -10.90 5.06
C ILE A 75 -2.16 -9.87 3.97
N PHE A 76 -1.08 -9.44 3.33
CA PHE A 76 -1.13 -8.47 2.23
C PHE A 76 -0.37 -8.98 1.00
N THR A 77 -0.76 -8.47 -0.17
CA THR A 77 -0.01 -8.67 -1.42
C THR A 77 -0.09 -7.41 -2.27
N ALA A 78 1.05 -6.78 -2.54
CA ALA A 78 1.20 -5.68 -3.48
C ALA A 78 1.86 -6.20 -4.77
N LYS A 79 1.24 -5.98 -5.93
CA LYS A 79 1.68 -6.54 -7.22
C LYS A 79 2.11 -5.44 -8.20
N HIS A 80 2.82 -5.83 -9.25
CA HIS A 80 3.22 -4.96 -10.35
C HIS A 80 4.09 -3.77 -9.93
N ILE A 81 4.91 -3.95 -8.89
CA ILE A 81 5.80 -2.92 -8.37
C ILE A 81 7.10 -2.96 -9.19
N PRO A 82 7.59 -1.84 -9.77
CA PRO A 82 8.90 -1.78 -10.40
C PRO A 82 9.99 -2.31 -9.47
N SER A 83 10.90 -3.11 -9.99
CA SER A 83 12.02 -3.60 -9.19
C SER A 83 12.85 -2.45 -8.60
N GLY A 84 13.36 -2.63 -7.38
CA GLY A 84 14.05 -1.58 -6.65
C GLY A 84 13.99 -1.76 -5.15
N THR A 85 14.62 -0.85 -4.42
CA THR A 85 14.52 -0.77 -2.95
C THR A 85 13.49 0.29 -2.59
N TYR A 86 12.65 -0.02 -1.61
CA TYR A 86 11.56 0.81 -1.13
C TYR A 86 11.65 0.96 0.38
N GLU A 87 11.30 2.15 0.87
CA GLU A 87 10.80 2.30 2.22
C GLU A 87 9.41 1.65 2.27
N MET A 88 9.20 0.79 3.26
CA MET A 88 7.96 0.09 3.51
C MET A 88 7.40 0.60 4.85
N ALA A 89 6.21 1.19 4.82
CA ALA A 89 5.51 1.68 5.99
C ALA A 89 4.28 0.82 6.28
N LEU A 90 4.05 0.51 7.56
CA LEU A 90 2.79 -0.04 8.06
C LEU A 90 1.97 1.08 8.66
N TYR A 91 0.72 1.21 8.24
CA TYR A 91 -0.24 2.14 8.80
C TYR A 91 -1.37 1.38 9.51
N GLN A 92 -1.74 1.88 10.69
CA GLN A 92 -3.06 1.64 11.26
C GLN A 92 -3.98 2.70 10.68
N GLN A 93 -4.84 2.32 9.72
CA GLN A 93 -5.60 3.28 8.95
C GLN A 93 -4.64 4.25 8.21
N GLU A 94 -4.52 5.51 8.65
CA GLU A 94 -3.56 6.52 8.16
C GLU A 94 -2.42 6.82 9.15
N PHE A 95 -2.44 6.25 10.36
CA PHE A 95 -1.40 6.44 11.37
C PHE A 95 -0.18 5.55 11.11
N ALA A 96 1.00 6.15 10.92
CA ALA A 96 2.26 5.43 10.70
C ALA A 96 2.69 4.63 11.95
N ALA A 97 2.56 3.31 11.85
CA ALA A 97 2.81 2.38 12.96
C ALA A 97 4.21 1.77 12.95
N ALA A 98 4.84 1.61 11.79
CA ALA A 98 6.24 1.17 11.65
C ALA A 98 6.78 1.48 10.25
N THR A 99 8.11 1.52 10.11
CA THR A 99 8.80 1.58 8.84
C THR A 99 9.96 0.59 8.77
N THR A 100 10.28 0.12 7.57
CA THR A 100 11.43 -0.74 7.26
C THR A 100 11.84 -0.53 5.79
N THR A 101 12.84 -1.28 5.32
CA THR A 101 13.23 -1.30 3.90
C THR A 101 12.99 -2.66 3.28
N VAL A 102 12.57 -2.70 2.03
CA VAL A 102 12.35 -3.95 1.28
C VAL A 102 12.87 -3.84 -0.16
N SER A 103 13.35 -4.93 -0.71
CA SER A 103 13.80 -5.01 -2.11
C SER A 103 12.84 -5.83 -2.95
N ILE A 104 12.33 -5.23 -4.01
CA ILE A 104 11.47 -5.87 -5.02
C ILE A 104 12.34 -6.35 -6.19
N LYS A 105 12.21 -7.63 -6.52
CA LYS A 105 12.92 -8.25 -7.65
C LYS A 105 12.09 -8.16 -8.92
N PRO A 106 12.73 -8.07 -10.11
CA PRO A 106 12.01 -8.09 -11.39
C PRO A 106 11.48 -9.50 -11.73
N GLY A 107 10.85 -9.64 -12.89
CA GLY A 107 10.46 -10.92 -13.48
C GLY A 107 9.22 -11.55 -12.85
N GLY A 108 8.35 -10.75 -12.23
CA GLY A 108 7.18 -11.24 -11.51
C GLY A 108 7.53 -11.96 -10.21
N ALA A 109 8.77 -11.89 -9.75
CA ALA A 109 9.18 -12.51 -8.49
C ALA A 109 8.46 -11.86 -7.30
N THR A 110 8.02 -12.69 -6.37
CA THR A 110 7.38 -12.25 -5.12
C THR A 110 8.42 -12.25 -4.00
N ALA A 111 8.71 -11.06 -3.46
CA ALA A 111 9.42 -10.92 -2.21
C ALA A 111 8.48 -11.20 -1.03
N THR A 112 9.01 -11.74 0.06
CA THR A 112 8.26 -11.94 1.31
C THR A 112 8.90 -11.11 2.42
N GLN A 113 8.14 -10.19 3.01
CA GLN A 113 8.58 -9.37 4.14
C GLN A 113 7.42 -9.13 5.10
N ASN A 114 7.55 -9.58 6.34
CA ASN A 114 6.60 -9.24 7.39
C ASN A 114 6.94 -7.88 7.98
N ILE A 115 5.92 -7.22 8.56
CA ILE A 115 6.09 -5.96 9.29
C ILE A 115 5.22 -5.98 10.55
N GLN A 116 5.75 -5.44 11.64
CA GLN A 116 5.05 -5.35 12.92
C GLN A 116 5.04 -3.90 13.36
N ALA A 117 3.93 -3.43 13.92
CA ALA A 117 3.84 -2.12 14.55
C ALA A 117 4.89 -1.97 15.64
N THR A 118 5.60 -0.85 15.64
CA THR A 118 6.66 -0.52 16.63
C THR A 118 6.42 0.82 17.30
N SER A 119 5.53 1.67 16.75
CA SER A 119 5.13 2.93 17.36
C SER A 119 4.60 2.68 18.77
N THR A 120 5.17 3.37 19.75
CA THR A 120 4.75 3.27 21.15
C THR A 120 3.33 3.80 21.34
N VAL A 121 2.84 4.67 20.44
CA VAL A 121 1.45 5.12 20.40
C VAL A 121 0.50 3.92 20.29
N ILE A 122 0.78 3.01 19.37
CA ILE A 122 -0.01 1.80 19.11
C ILE A 122 0.29 0.67 20.10
N THR A 123 1.58 0.42 20.36
CA THR A 123 2.02 -0.83 21.02
C THR A 123 2.02 -0.78 22.54
N THR A 124 2.00 0.42 23.15
CA THR A 124 2.07 0.55 24.61
C THR A 124 0.73 0.26 25.27
N LYS A 125 0.72 -0.68 26.21
CA LYS A 125 -0.44 -0.88 27.11
C LYS A 125 -0.54 0.29 28.10
N ARG A 126 -1.72 0.89 28.23
CA ARG A 126 -1.97 2.04 29.10
C ARG A 126 -3.10 1.77 30.10
N ASN A 127 -2.99 2.41 31.27
CA ASN A 127 -4.13 2.59 32.18
C ASN A 127 -4.76 3.96 31.88
N THR A 128 -5.54 4.03 30.80
CA THR A 128 -6.11 5.27 30.28
C THR A 128 -7.15 5.85 31.24
N ILE A 129 -7.00 7.12 31.62
CA ILE A 129 -8.02 7.86 32.40
C ILE A 129 -9.07 8.43 31.45
N PHE A 130 -8.63 9.12 30.39
CA PHE A 130 -9.46 9.57 29.28
C PHE A 130 -8.66 9.50 27.97
N GLN A 131 -9.36 9.31 26.86
CA GLN A 131 -8.86 9.37 25.49
C GLN A 131 -9.91 10.09 24.64
N LEU A 132 -9.46 10.95 23.73
CA LEU A 132 -10.31 11.67 22.80
C LEU A 132 -9.84 11.29 21.39
N GLY A 133 -10.72 10.67 20.62
CA GLY A 133 -10.38 10.11 19.30
C GLY A 133 -9.61 8.79 19.35
N GLU A 134 -9.21 8.32 18.18
CA GLU A 134 -8.45 7.08 17.98
C GLU A 134 -7.03 7.33 17.42
N TYR A 135 -6.18 6.31 17.47
CA TYR A 135 -4.83 6.38 16.87
C TYR A 135 -4.84 5.89 15.43
N ASP A 136 -5.69 6.47 14.60
CA ASP A 136 -5.92 6.08 13.20
C ASP A 136 -5.43 7.14 12.21
N GLY A 137 -5.00 8.30 12.70
CA GLY A 137 -4.52 9.40 11.85
C GLY A 137 -5.64 10.17 11.18
N GLN A 138 -6.88 9.97 11.60
CA GLN A 138 -8.07 10.61 11.05
C GLN A 138 -8.75 11.47 12.14
N PRO A 139 -9.48 12.53 11.76
CA PRO A 139 -10.18 13.39 12.71
C PRO A 139 -11.63 12.96 12.98
N PHE A 140 -12.02 11.72 12.63
CA PHE A 140 -13.43 11.31 12.54
C PHE A 140 -14.20 11.35 13.86
N GLU A 141 -13.54 11.30 15.01
CA GLU A 141 -14.22 11.45 16.32
C GLU A 141 -14.41 12.90 16.76
N PHE A 142 -13.96 13.87 15.97
CA PHE A 142 -14.01 15.30 16.29
C PHE A 142 -15.08 16.02 15.48
N LEU A 143 -15.52 17.18 15.99
CA LEU A 143 -16.49 18.04 15.30
C LEU A 143 -15.94 18.50 13.95
N ASN A 144 -16.71 18.26 12.87
CA ASN A 144 -16.34 18.52 11.47
C ASN A 144 -15.16 17.67 10.97
N GLY A 145 -15.06 16.42 11.43
CA GLY A 145 -14.05 15.47 10.98
C GLY A 145 -14.41 14.71 9.71
N ASP A 146 -15.67 14.75 9.28
CA ASP A 146 -16.23 14.02 8.14
C ASP A 146 -15.91 14.60 6.75
#